data_AF-A0AA40F986-F1
#
_entry.id   AF-A0AA40F986-F1
#
_cell.length_a   1.000
_cell.length_b   1.000
_cell.length_c   1.000
_cell.angle_alpha   90.00
_cell.angle_beta   90.00
_cell.angle_gamma   90.00
#
_symmetry.space_group_name_H-M   'P 1'
#
loop_
_entity.id
_entity.type
_entity.pdbx_description
1 polymer ?
#
loop_
_entity_poly.entity_id
_entity_poly.type
_entity_poly.pdbx_seq_one_letter_code
_entity_poly.pdbx_strand_id
1 'polypeptide(L)'
;KELVGASIPSYAILSHTWGPDSEEVTFQDLMNDTGKDKAGYEKIRFCADQAQQHGLLYFWIDTCCINKENSAELAEAINSMFRWYEDAARCYVFLSD
;
A
#
# COMPACT_ATOMS: atom_id res chain seq x y z
N LYS A 1 10.73 -2.19 -9.62
CA LYS A 1 12.01 -1.50 -9.89
C LYS A 1 12.33 -0.69 -8.65
N GLU A 2 13.17 -1.22 -7.76
CA GLU A 2 13.53 -0.52 -6.52
C GLU A 2 14.28 0.76 -6.86
N LEU A 3 13.77 1.89 -6.36
CA LEU A 3 14.37 3.20 -6.57
C LEU A 3 15.44 3.45 -5.49
N VAL A 4 16.49 2.63 -5.49
CA VAL A 4 17.69 2.93 -4.72
C VAL A 4 18.53 3.90 -5.56
N GLY A 5 18.45 5.20 -5.25
CA GLY A 5 19.26 6.26 -5.88
C GLY A 5 18.55 7.19 -6.86
N ALA A 6 17.24 7.02 -7.09
CA ALA A 6 16.40 8.06 -7.70
C ALA A 6 15.62 8.76 -6.59
N SER A 7 15.38 10.07 -6.71
CA SER A 7 14.51 10.79 -5.76
C SER A 7 13.16 10.07 -5.70
N ILE A 8 12.85 9.46 -4.56
CA ILE A 8 11.57 8.79 -4.34
C ILE A 8 10.49 9.85 -4.57
N PRO A 9 9.54 9.62 -5.51
CA PRO A 9 8.50 10.60 -5.78
C PRO A 9 7.63 10.76 -4.54
N SER A 10 7.09 11.96 -4.30
CA SER A 10 6.18 12.20 -3.18
C SER A 10 4.97 11.27 -3.26
N TYR A 11 4.66 10.58 -2.15
CA TYR A 11 3.60 9.58 -2.09
C TYR A 11 2.80 9.69 -0.78
N ALA A 12 1.57 9.18 -0.81
CA ALA A 12 0.78 8.92 0.38
C ALA A 12 1.00 7.50 0.89
N ILE A 13 0.81 7.25 2.17
CA ILE A 13 0.83 5.92 2.75
C ILE A 13 -0.47 5.65 3.49
N LEU A 14 -0.97 4.41 3.43
CA LEU A 14 -2.15 3.98 4.17
C LEU A 14 -1.73 3.16 5.38
N SER A 15 -2.10 3.63 6.57
CA SER A 15 -2.19 2.82 7.77
C SER A 15 -3.60 2.25 7.85
N HIS A 16 -3.75 0.95 8.05
CA HIS A 16 -5.06 0.33 8.16
C HIS A 16 -5.06 -0.86 9.12
N THR A 17 -6.24 -1.29 9.54
CA THR A 17 -6.43 -2.61 10.13
C THR A 17 -6.57 -3.63 9.01
N TRP A 18 -6.04 -4.84 9.22
CA TRP A 18 -6.23 -5.94 8.28
C TRP A 18 -7.55 -6.65 8.60
N GLY A 19 -8.33 -6.93 7.57
CA GLY A 19 -9.44 -7.87 7.62
C GLY A 19 -8.94 -9.31 7.43
N PRO A 20 -9.86 -10.27 7.20
CA PRO A 20 -9.50 -11.62 6.78
C PRO A 20 -8.64 -11.59 5.51
N ASP A 21 -7.62 -12.45 5.42
CA ASP A 21 -6.72 -12.51 4.25
C ASP A 21 -7.47 -12.73 2.92
N SER A 22 -8.61 -13.44 2.95
CA SER A 22 -9.47 -13.65 1.78
C SER A 22 -10.12 -12.36 1.27
N GLU A 23 -10.26 -11.35 2.13
CA GLU A 23 -10.90 -10.07 1.84
C GLU A 23 -9.89 -8.96 1.55
N GLU A 24 -8.61 -9.14 1.88
CA GLU A 24 -7.55 -8.20 1.51
C GLU A 24 -7.16 -8.34 0.04
N VAL A 25 -6.89 -7.19 -0.58
CA VAL A 25 -6.28 -7.15 -1.92
C VAL A 25 -4.78 -7.37 -1.76
N THR A 26 -4.26 -8.38 -2.42
CA THR A 26 -2.83 -8.73 -2.42
C THR A 26 -2.10 -8.12 -3.61
N PHE A 27 -0.77 -8.18 -3.60
CA PHE A 27 0.05 -7.81 -4.76
C PHE A 27 -0.35 -8.63 -6.00
N GLN A 28 -0.59 -9.92 -5.83
CA GLN A 28 -1.02 -10.85 -6.88
C GLN A 28 -2.38 -10.44 -7.46
N ASP A 29 -3.31 -10.01 -6.61
CA ASP A 29 -4.63 -9.56 -7.07
C ASP A 29 -4.55 -8.32 -7.95
N LEU A 30 -3.63 -7.39 -7.65
CA LEU A 30 -3.39 -6.22 -8.50
C LEU A 30 -2.72 -6.60 -9.81
N MET A 31 -1.72 -7.48 -9.76
CA MET A 31 -1.01 -7.93 -10.96
C MET A 31 -1.91 -8.70 -11.94
N ASN A 32 -2.93 -9.40 -11.42
CA ASN A 32 -3.87 -10.20 -12.21
C ASN A 32 -5.22 -9.52 -12.45
N ASP A 33 -5.44 -8.29 -11.94
CA ASP A 33 -6.71 -7.56 -11.96
C ASP A 33 -7.90 -8.33 -11.33
N THR A 34 -7.65 -9.13 -10.29
CA THR A 34 -8.66 -9.96 -9.59
C THR A 34 -9.14 -9.38 -8.26
N GLY A 35 -8.61 -8.22 -7.83
CA GLY A 35 -8.86 -7.66 -6.50
C GLY A 35 -10.12 -6.82 -6.34
N LYS A 36 -10.81 -6.45 -7.43
CA LYS A 36 -11.91 -5.45 -7.41
C LYS A 36 -13.14 -5.88 -6.62
N ASP A 37 -13.38 -7.17 -6.51
CA ASP A 37 -14.55 -7.73 -5.81
C ASP A 37 -14.28 -7.99 -4.31
N LYS A 38 -13.05 -7.77 -3.84
CA LYS A 38 -12.68 -7.96 -2.44
C LYS A 38 -13.04 -6.74 -1.59
N ALA A 39 -13.47 -6.95 -0.36
CA ALA A 39 -13.82 -5.86 0.56
C ALA A 39 -12.64 -4.89 0.80
N GLY A 40 -11.42 -5.40 0.88
CA GLY A 40 -10.19 -4.60 1.00
C GLY A 40 -9.93 -3.63 -0.16
N TYR A 41 -10.62 -3.78 -1.30
CA TYR A 41 -10.51 -2.84 -2.42
C TYR A 41 -11.01 -1.44 -2.05
N GLU A 42 -11.92 -1.33 -1.09
CA GLU A 42 -12.37 -0.04 -0.56
C GLU A 42 -11.21 0.76 0.04
N LYS A 43 -10.26 0.09 0.69
CA LYS A 43 -9.05 0.72 1.28
C LYS A 43 -8.17 1.35 0.21
N ILE A 44 -8.04 0.68 -0.94
CA ILE A 44 -7.30 1.17 -2.11
C ILE A 44 -7.99 2.41 -2.67
N ARG A 45 -9.31 2.33 -2.90
CA ARG A 45 -10.10 3.46 -3.40
C ARG A 45 -10.00 4.67 -2.48
N PHE A 46 -10.19 4.46 -1.18
CA PHE A 46 -10.07 5.49 -0.17
C PHE A 46 -8.70 6.18 -0.23
N CYS A 47 -7.62 5.39 -0.24
CA CYS A 47 -6.26 5.96 -0.29
C CYS A 47 -6.02 6.75 -1.59
N ALA A 48 -6.48 6.22 -2.73
CA ALA A 48 -6.38 6.89 -4.02
C ALA A 48 -7.13 8.23 -4.04
N ASP A 49 -8.38 8.25 -3.55
CA ASP A 49 -9.21 9.45 -3.50
C ASP A 49 -8.59 10.52 -2.58
N GLN A 50 -8.02 10.11 -1.44
CA GLN A 50 -7.33 11.00 -0.51
C GLN A 50 -6.02 11.54 -1.09
N ALA A 51 -5.20 10.69 -1.72
CA ALA A 51 -3.96 11.08 -2.37
C ALA A 51 -4.23 12.09 -3.51
N GLN A 52 -5.27 11.83 -4.32
CA GLN A 52 -5.68 12.71 -5.41
C GLN A 52 -6.08 14.10 -4.91
N GLN A 53 -6.84 14.20 -3.82
CA GLN A 53 -7.23 15.47 -3.21
C GLN A 53 -6.03 16.31 -2.76
N HIS A 54 -4.92 15.67 -2.41
CA HIS A 54 -3.67 16.34 -2.01
C HIS A 54 -2.64 16.42 -3.14
N GLY A 55 -3.01 16.09 -4.38
CA GLY A 55 -2.12 16.18 -5.54
C GLY A 55 -0.99 15.15 -5.56
N LEU A 56 -1.13 14.06 -4.80
CA LEU A 56 -0.17 12.97 -4.77
C LEU A 56 -0.52 11.94 -5.83
N LEU A 57 0.41 11.67 -6.75
CA LEU A 57 0.23 10.70 -7.85
C LEU A 57 0.49 9.25 -7.43
N TYR A 58 1.16 9.07 -6.30
CA TYR A 58 1.58 7.78 -5.79
C TYR A 58 1.04 7.56 -4.40
N PHE A 59 0.68 6.32 -4.10
CA PHE A 59 0.36 5.91 -2.75
C PHE A 59 0.84 4.47 -2.50
N TRP A 60 1.00 4.12 -1.23
CA TRP A 60 1.49 2.82 -0.80
C TRP A 60 0.56 2.19 0.25
N ILE A 61 0.31 0.90 0.09
CA ILE A 61 -0.53 0.07 0.98
C ILE A 61 0.17 -1.28 1.11
N ASP A 62 0.48 -1.72 2.33
CA ASP A 62 1.31 -2.90 2.59
C ASP A 62 0.71 -4.20 2.04
N THR A 63 -0.62 -4.35 2.07
CA THR A 63 -1.29 -5.57 1.60
C THR A 63 -1.08 -5.83 0.11
N CYS A 64 -1.04 -4.78 -0.71
CA CYS A 64 -0.97 -4.89 -2.15
C CYS A 64 0.31 -4.33 -2.79
N CYS A 65 1.17 -3.63 -2.04
CA CYS A 65 2.44 -3.11 -2.53
C CYS A 65 3.65 -3.97 -2.15
N ILE A 66 3.49 -4.95 -1.26
CA ILE A 66 4.55 -5.92 -0.90
C ILE A 66 4.17 -7.27 -1.52
N ASN A 67 5.09 -7.87 -2.27
CA ASN A 67 4.92 -9.27 -2.66
C ASN A 67 5.24 -10.20 -1.48
N LYS A 68 4.18 -10.60 -0.74
CA LYS A 68 4.30 -11.48 0.43
C LYS A 68 4.75 -12.92 0.08
N GLU A 69 4.69 -13.34 -1.18
CA GLU A 69 5.21 -14.66 -1.62
C GLU A 69 6.73 -14.66 -1.76
N ASN A 70 7.34 -13.48 -1.90
CA ASN A 70 8.79 -13.32 -1.92
C ASN A 70 9.30 -13.05 -0.51
N SER A 71 9.82 -14.10 0.15
CA SER A 71 10.27 -14.02 1.54
C SER A 71 11.42 -13.02 1.76
N ALA A 72 12.27 -12.80 0.76
CA ALA A 72 13.34 -11.82 0.84
C ALA A 72 12.78 -10.38 0.85
N GLU A 73 11.85 -10.09 -0.06
CA GLU A 73 11.15 -8.80 -0.14
C GLU A 73 10.31 -8.54 1.10
N LEU A 74 9.60 -9.54 1.61
CA LEU A 74 8.82 -9.43 2.84
C LEU A 74 9.71 -9.08 4.04
N ALA A 75 10.87 -9.74 4.17
CA ALA A 75 11.81 -9.46 5.25
C ALA A 75 12.40 -8.04 5.13
N GLU A 76 12.74 -7.60 3.93
CA GLU A 76 13.21 -6.24 3.67
C GLU A 76 12.13 -5.19 3.96
N ALA A 77 10.89 -5.46 3.56
CA ALA A 77 9.74 -4.60 3.80
C ALA A 77 9.49 -4.40 5.30
N ILE A 78 9.55 -5.48 6.09
CA ILE A 78 9.43 -5.40 7.56
C ILE A 78 10.50 -4.48 8.16
N ASN A 79 11.74 -4.58 7.69
CA ASN A 79 12.84 -3.76 8.19
C ASN A 79 12.77 -2.30 7.70
N SER A 80 12.08 -2.04 6.59
CA SER A 80 12.02 -0.72 5.95
C SER A 80 10.71 0.03 6.21
N MET A 81 9.68 -0.66 6.72
CA MET A 81 8.32 -0.13 6.82
C MET A 81 8.26 1.18 7.60
N PHE A 82 8.95 1.25 8.74
CA PHE A 82 9.02 2.46 9.55
C PHE A 82 9.52 3.67 8.75
N ARG A 83 10.59 3.47 7.96
CA ARG A 83 11.17 4.52 7.12
C ARG A 83 10.20 4.93 6.00
N TRP A 84 9.46 3.99 5.42
CA TRP A 84 8.43 4.34 4.42
C TRP A 84 7.26 5.14 5.00
N TYR A 85 6.90 4.92 6.27
CA TYR A 85 5.94 5.77 6.98
C TYR A 85 6.50 7.15 7.30
N GLU A 86 7.77 7.22 7.72
CA GLU A 86 8.46 8.48 8.01
C GLU A 86 8.61 9.37 6.77
N ASP A 87 8.98 8.78 5.63
CA ASP A 87 9.25 9.50 4.38
C ASP A 87 7.97 9.86 3.58
N ALA A 88 6.81 9.32 3.98
CA ALA A 88 5.55 9.60 3.29
C ALA A 88 5.12 11.06 3.46
N ALA A 89 4.66 11.68 2.37
CA ALA A 89 4.18 13.07 2.43
C ALA A 89 2.88 13.19 3.22
N ARG A 90 2.06 12.13 3.20
CA ARG A 90 0.81 12.01 3.96
C ARG A 90 0.62 10.57 4.42
N CYS A 91 0.20 10.38 5.66
CA CYS A 91 -0.27 9.10 6.18
C CYS A 91 -1.76 9.21 6.44
N TYR A 92 -2.55 8.38 5.77
CA TYR A 92 -3.99 8.26 6.00
C TYR A 92 -4.26 7.02 6.85
N VAL A 93 -5.25 7.12 7.74
CA VAL A 93 -5.67 6.00 8.57
C VAL A 93 -7.07 5.57 8.11
N PHE A 94 -7.20 4.31 7.71
CA PHE A 94 -8.49 3.69 7.42
C PHE A 94 -8.90 2.76 8.56
N LEU A 95 -10.00 3.10 9.22
CA LEU A 95 -10.58 2.32 10.31
C LEU A 95 -11.89 1.72 9.79
N SER A 96 -11.90 0.41 9.57
CA SER A 96 -13.13 -0.36 9.33
C SER A 96 -13.71 -0.81 10.66
N ASP A 97 -15.03 -0.68 10.83
CA ASP A 97 -15.79 -1.25 11.95
C ASP A 97 -15.88 -2.79 11.86
#